data_AF-A0A2E3D3N3-F1
#
_entry.id   AF-A0A2E3D3N3-F1
#
_cell.length_a   1.000
_cell.length_b   1.000
_cell.length_c   1.000
_cell.angle_alpha   90.00
_cell.angle_beta   90.00
_cell.angle_gamma   90.00
#
_symmetry.space_group_name_H-M   'P 1'
#
loop_
_entity.id
_entity.type
_entity.pdbx_description
1 polymer ?
#
loop_
_entity_poly.entity_id
_entity_poly.type
_entity_poly.pdbx_seq_one_letter_code
_entity_poly.pdbx_strand_id
1 'polypeptide(L)'
;MFAFARIKRIFLTHFMDLKWYAILIAMVAYMALSWLLLWLCDEEVLTSADFLYWIVVTASTAGYGDFSPQTEAGKYVVSLFVIPFGLGLSAS
;
A
#
# COMPACT_ATOMS: atom_id res chain seq x y z
N MET A 1 -33.18 24.39 -5.60
CA MET A 1 -32.20 24.51 -4.49
C MET A 1 -32.37 23.48 -3.37
N PHE A 2 -33.14 22.38 -3.54
CA PHE A 2 -33.36 21.37 -2.48
C PHE A 2 -32.93 19.93 -2.84
N ALA A 3 -32.80 19.60 -4.14
CA ALA A 3 -32.41 18.25 -4.57
C ALA A 3 -30.92 17.95 -4.30
N PHE A 4 -30.05 18.94 -4.49
CA PHE A 4 -28.60 18.78 -4.30
C PHE A 4 -28.20 18.51 -2.84
N ALA A 5 -28.96 19.04 -1.88
CA ALA A 5 -28.71 18.86 -0.46
C ALA A 5 -29.09 17.46 0.05
N ARG A 6 -30.09 16.80 -0.57
CA ARG A 6 -30.46 15.41 -0.20
C ARG A 6 -29.43 14.38 -0.69
N ILE A 7 -28.86 14.59 -1.87
CA ILE A 7 -27.84 13.70 -2.45
C ILE A 7 -26.54 13.73 -1.63
N LYS A 8 -26.09 14.93 -1.20
CA LYS A 8 -24.92 15.07 -0.30
C LYS A 8 -25.08 14.30 1.01
N ARG A 9 -26.30 14.28 1.59
CA ARG A 9 -26.56 13.64 2.88
C ARG A 9 -26.55 12.10 2.79
N ILE A 10 -27.04 11.53 1.69
CA ILE A 10 -27.01 10.07 1.45
C ILE A 10 -25.58 9.61 1.11
N PHE A 11 -24.84 10.38 0.30
CA PHE A 11 -23.43 10.09 -0.02
C PHE A 11 -22.50 10.07 1.21
N LEU A 12 -22.73 10.95 2.18
CA LEU A 12 -21.89 11.06 3.38
C LEU A 12 -22.25 10.04 4.49
N THR A 13 -23.44 9.43 4.45
CA THR A 13 -23.88 8.47 5.49
C THR A 13 -23.50 7.02 5.14
N HIS A 14 -23.30 6.68 3.85
CA HIS A 14 -22.63 5.44 3.42
C HIS A 14 -21.10 5.50 3.51
N PHE A 15 -20.55 6.69 3.74
CA PHE A 15 -19.12 6.95 3.83
C PHE A 15 -18.45 6.29 5.05
N MET A 16 -19.19 5.68 5.99
CA MET A 16 -18.59 4.94 7.12
C MET A 16 -18.38 3.45 6.83
N ASP A 17 -19.23 2.82 6.03
CA ASP A 17 -19.04 1.42 5.62
C ASP A 17 -18.09 1.31 4.42
N LEU A 18 -18.06 2.30 3.51
CA LEU A 18 -17.07 2.33 2.42
C LEU A 18 -15.65 2.56 2.90
N LYS A 19 -15.42 3.19 4.06
CA LYS A 19 -14.08 3.51 4.56
C LYS A 19 -13.21 2.27 4.73
N TRP A 20 -13.74 1.24 5.37
CA TRP A 20 -12.93 0.03 5.63
C TRP A 20 -12.71 -0.80 4.37
N TYR A 21 -13.71 -0.91 3.48
CA TYR A 21 -13.52 -1.53 2.17
C TYR A 21 -12.52 -0.75 1.31
N ALA A 22 -12.57 0.58 1.33
CA ALA A 22 -11.62 1.43 0.59
C ALA A 22 -10.19 1.29 1.12
N ILE A 23 -10.01 1.18 2.45
CA ILE A 23 -8.70 0.90 3.05
C ILE A 23 -8.19 -0.48 2.60
N LEU A 24 -9.03 -1.52 2.65
CA LEU A 24 -8.65 -2.85 2.18
C LEU A 24 -8.28 -2.86 0.69
N ILE A 25 -9.06 -2.19 -0.16
CA ILE A 25 -8.78 -2.06 -1.59
C ILE A 25 -7.46 -1.28 -1.80
N ALA A 26 -7.25 -0.19 -1.05
CA ALA A 26 -6.01 0.59 -1.12
C ALA A 26 -4.79 -0.23 -0.68
N MET A 27 -4.91 -1.05 0.37
CA MET A 27 -3.85 -1.96 0.81
C MET A 27 -3.52 -3.00 -0.26
N VAL A 28 -4.54 -3.63 -0.87
CA VAL A 28 -4.34 -4.60 -1.95
C VAL A 28 -3.71 -3.94 -3.17
N ALA A 29 -4.19 -2.76 -3.57
CA ALA A 29 -3.63 -2.00 -4.67
C ALA A 29 -2.17 -1.58 -4.40
N TYR A 30 -1.86 -1.15 -3.18
CA TYR A 30 -0.51 -0.81 -2.74
C TYR A 30 0.43 -2.02 -2.78
N MET A 31 0.00 -3.18 -2.28
CA MET A 31 0.79 -4.41 -2.34
C MET A 31 1.02 -4.85 -3.79
N ALA A 32 -0.02 -4.85 -4.63
CA ALA A 32 0.10 -5.22 -6.03
C ALA A 32 1.04 -4.27 -6.80
N LEU A 33 0.93 -2.96 -6.56
CA LEU A 33 1.78 -1.97 -7.20
C LEU A 33 3.23 -2.07 -6.72
N SER A 34 3.46 -2.31 -5.43
CA SER A 34 4.80 -2.54 -4.88
C SER A 34 5.45 -3.77 -5.51
N TRP A 35 4.71 -4.88 -5.60
CA TRP A 35 5.20 -6.10 -6.25
C TRP A 35 5.55 -5.85 -7.72
N LEU A 36 4.67 -5.17 -8.47
CA LEU A 36 4.91 -4.86 -9.88
C LEU A 36 6.16 -3.99 -10.07
N LEU A 37 6.34 -2.94 -9.26
CA LEU A 37 7.50 -2.06 -9.36
C LEU A 37 8.81 -2.80 -9.03
N LEU A 38 8.81 -3.67 -8.02
CA LEU A 38 9.96 -4.49 -7.66
C LEU A 38 10.29 -5.52 -8.74
N TRP A 39 9.26 -6.12 -9.34
CA TRP A 39 9.43 -7.04 -10.46
C TRP A 39 10.05 -6.35 -11.67
N LEU A 40 9.61 -5.12 -11.98
CA LEU A 40 10.22 -4.29 -13.04
C LEU A 40 11.66 -3.86 -12.73
N CYS A 41 12.09 -3.96 -11.47
CA CYS A 41 13.45 -3.66 -11.04
C CYS A 41 14.33 -4.91 -10.87
N ASP A 42 13.89 -6.06 -11.39
CA ASP A 42 14.61 -7.35 -11.27
C ASP A 42 14.87 -7.80 -9.82
N GLU A 43 13.98 -7.45 -8.88
CA GLU A 43 14.05 -7.93 -7.50
C GLU A 43 13.40 -9.31 -7.34
N GLU A 44 14.11 -10.37 -7.69
CA GLU A 44 13.59 -11.75 -7.62
C GLU A 44 13.24 -12.20 -6.20
N VAL A 45 14.11 -11.90 -5.22
CA VAL A 45 13.92 -12.33 -3.83
C VAL A 45 12.68 -11.67 -3.23
N LEU A 46 12.54 -10.36 -3.44
CA LEU A 46 11.43 -9.58 -2.90
C LEU A 46 10.11 -9.87 -3.61
N THR A 47 10.11 -10.41 -4.83
CA THR A 47 8.88 -10.73 -5.58
C THR A 47 8.46 -12.20 -5.45
N SER A 48 9.20 -12.98 -4.67
CA SER A 48 8.96 -14.40 -4.42
C SER A 48 7.84 -14.67 -3.40
N ALA A 49 7.77 -15.90 -2.86
CA ALA A 49 6.83 -16.26 -1.80
C ALA A 49 6.99 -15.42 -0.52
N ASP A 50 8.18 -14.84 -0.31
CA ASP A 50 8.49 -14.01 0.86
C ASP A 50 7.99 -12.56 0.72
N PHE A 51 7.46 -12.17 -0.45
CA PHE A 51 6.97 -10.80 -0.69
C PHE A 51 5.96 -10.34 0.36
N LEU A 52 4.95 -11.16 0.67
CA LEU A 52 3.90 -10.80 1.63
C LEU A 52 4.48 -10.60 3.03
N TYR A 53 5.41 -11.45 3.44
CA TYR A 53 6.11 -11.29 4.71
C TYR A 53 6.90 -9.97 4.71
N TRP A 54 7.74 -9.76 3.71
CA TRP A 54 8.60 -8.59 3.63
C TRP A 54 7.82 -7.28 3.54
N ILE A 55 6.77 -7.20 2.71
CA ILE A 55 5.99 -5.96 2.53
C ILE A 55 5.25 -5.59 3.81
N VAL A 56 4.74 -6.57 4.57
CA VAL A 56 4.07 -6.33 5.85
C VAL A 56 5.07 -5.88 6.92
N VAL A 57 6.22 -6.55 7.03
CA VAL A 57 7.30 -6.19 7.97
C VAL A 57 7.84 -4.79 7.67
N THR A 58 7.98 -4.45 6.39
CA THR A 58 8.51 -3.16 5.94
C THR A 58 7.47 -2.05 6.12
N ALA A 59 6.23 -2.26 5.68
CA ALA A 59 5.16 -1.26 5.83
C ALA A 59 4.78 -1.00 7.29
N SER A 60 4.92 -2.00 8.16
CA SER A 60 4.71 -1.86 9.61
C SER A 60 5.90 -1.26 10.36
N THR A 61 7.00 -0.94 9.67
CA THR A 61 8.26 -0.44 10.25
C THR A 61 8.98 -1.42 11.19
N ALA A 62 8.57 -2.69 11.24
CA ALA A 62 9.23 -3.71 12.06
C ALA A 62 10.66 -3.99 11.60
N GLY A 63 10.87 -4.08 10.28
CA GLY A 63 12.20 -4.08 9.65
C GLY A 63 13.20 -5.11 10.21
N TYR A 64 12.88 -6.40 10.14
CA TYR A 64 13.77 -7.47 10.66
C TYR A 64 15.13 -7.56 9.96
N GLY A 65 15.23 -7.07 8.72
CA GLY A 65 16.50 -6.98 7.97
C GLY A 65 16.96 -8.29 7.32
N ASP A 66 16.10 -9.30 7.29
CA ASP A 66 16.31 -10.57 6.58
C ASP A 66 16.16 -10.43 5.06
N PHE A 67 15.26 -9.56 4.60
CA PHE A 67 15.09 -9.22 3.19
C PHE A 67 15.31 -7.72 2.93
N SER A 68 16.03 -7.41 1.86
CA SER A 68 16.31 -6.03 1.43
C SER A 68 16.49 -5.95 -0.10
N PRO A 69 16.21 -4.80 -0.73
CA PRO A 69 16.40 -4.63 -2.17
C PRO A 69 17.88 -4.72 -2.53
N GLN A 70 18.18 -5.58 -3.51
CA GLN A 70 19.55 -5.84 -3.96
C GLN A 70 19.97 -4.92 -5.10
N THR A 71 19.02 -4.56 -5.97
CA THR A 71 19.24 -3.69 -7.13
C THR A 71 19.23 -2.21 -6.75
N GLU A 72 19.93 -1.38 -7.52
CA GLU A 72 19.90 0.08 -7.29
C GLU A 72 18.50 0.66 -7.51
N ALA A 73 17.81 0.22 -8.57
CA ALA A 73 16.45 0.66 -8.87
C ALA A 73 15.46 0.23 -7.78
N GLY A 74 15.56 -1.01 -7.29
CA GLY A 74 14.77 -1.52 -6.18
C GLY A 74 14.97 -0.70 -4.90
N LYS A 75 16.20 -0.28 -4.58
CA LYS A 75 16.46 0.62 -3.45
C LYS A 75 15.72 1.95 -3.57
N TYR A 76 15.67 2.54 -4.76
CA TYR A 76 14.90 3.77 -4.99
C TYR A 76 13.40 3.54 -4.86
N VAL A 77 12.86 2.45 -5.43
CA VAL A 77 11.44 2.08 -5.30
C VAL A 77 11.08 1.88 -3.83
N VAL A 78 11.88 1.14 -3.07
CA VAL A 78 11.60 0.89 -1.65
C VAL A 78 11.64 2.17 -0.84
N SER A 79 12.68 2.98 -1.01
CA SER A 79 12.86 4.21 -0.21
C SER A 79 11.87 5.33 -0.55
N LEU A 80 11.51 5.51 -1.82
CA LEU A 80 10.67 6.62 -2.28
C LEU A 80 9.19 6.27 -2.38
N PHE A 81 8.85 4.99 -2.57
CA PHE A 81 7.47 4.54 -2.74
C PHE A 81 7.01 3.63 -1.58
N VAL A 82 7.68 2.51 -1.35
CA VAL A 82 7.20 1.50 -0.38
C VAL A 82 7.14 2.06 1.04
N ILE A 83 8.24 2.63 1.54
CA ILE A 83 8.30 3.10 2.93
C ILE A 83 7.31 4.27 3.20
N PRO A 84 7.28 5.35 2.40
CA PRO A 84 6.38 6.46 2.66
C PRO A 84 4.89 6.09 2.56
N PHE A 85 4.50 5.26 1.59
CA PHE A 85 3.11 4.83 1.44
C PHE A 85 2.69 3.81 2.51
N GLY A 86 3.58 2.88 2.89
CA GLY A 86 3.33 1.94 3.98
C GLY A 86 3.08 2.64 5.32
N LEU A 87 3.86 3.68 5.62
CA LEU A 87 3.66 4.55 6.78
C LEU A 87 2.33 5.30 6.72
N GLY A 88 1.99 5.87 5.57
CA GLY A 88 0.72 6.60 5.39
C GLY A 88 -0.50 5.71 5.62
N LEU A 89 -0.48 4.47 5.13
CA LEU A 89 -1.55 3.50 5.32
C LEU A 89 -1.65 3.01 6.78
N SER A 90 -0.53 2.87 7.49
CA SER A 90 -0.50 2.40 8.88
C SER A 90 -0.92 3.47 9.89
N ALA A 91 -0.80 4.75 9.53
CA ALA A 91 -1.14 5.88 10.39
C ALA A 91 -2.61 6.36 10.25
N SER A 92 -3.35 5.82 9.29
CA SER A 92 -4.74 6.19 8.95
C SER A 92 -5.78 5.43 9.76
#